data_AF-J2H9Y7-F1
#
_entry.id   AF-J2H9Y7-F1
#
_cell.length_a   1.000
_cell.length_b   1.000
_cell.length_c   1.000
_cell.angle_alpha   90.00
_cell.angle_beta   90.00
_cell.angle_gamma   90.00
#
_symmetry.space_group_name_H-M   'P 1'
#
loop_
_entity.id
_entity.type
_entity.pdbx_description
1 polymer ?
#
loop_
_entity_poly.entity_id
_entity_poly.type
_entity_poly.pdbx_seq_one_letter_code
_entity_poly.pdbx_strand_id
1 'polypeptide(L)' 'MRRNPADRRKMRLRGGEAHVEWPTYRAAREEAIRYAGEMMQSRPEVLNDGQDFRVTVTDDNNQPLFSVICIALETGRLH' A
#
# COMPACT_ATOMS: atom_id res chain seq x y z
N MET A 1 -26.26 1.10 -24.16
CA MET A 1 -25.27 1.25 -23.07
C MET A 1 -24.71 -0.12 -22.72
N ARG A 2 -23.45 -0.42 -23.09
CA ARG A 2 -22.73 -1.63 -22.63
C ARG A 2 -21.63 -1.16 -21.68
N ARG A 3 -21.71 -1.53 -20.40
CA ARG A 3 -20.67 -1.19 -19.40
C ARG A 3 -19.42 -2.02 -19.73
N ASN A 4 -18.28 -1.35 -19.78
CA ASN A 4 -16.98 -1.93 -20.13
C ASN A 4 -16.46 -2.81 -18.97
N PRO A 5 -16.10 -4.09 -19.19
CA PRO A 5 -15.60 -4.97 -18.13
C PRO A 5 -14.23 -4.57 -17.55
N ALA A 6 -13.56 -3.55 -18.10
CA ALA A 6 -12.28 -3.03 -17.60
C ALA A 6 -12.38 -2.19 -16.30
N ASP A 7 -13.59 -1.90 -15.82
CA ASP A 7 -13.87 -1.05 -14.64
C ASP A 7 -13.98 -1.83 -13.31
N ARG A 8 -13.79 -3.15 -13.30
CA ARG A 8 -13.83 -3.98 -12.08
C ARG A 8 -12.43 -4.40 -11.64
N ARG A 9 -11.54 -3.43 -11.38
CA ARG A 9 -10.19 -3.70 -10.87
C ARG A 9 -10.18 -3.60 -9.36
N LYS A 10 -10.47 -4.71 -8.70
CA LYS A 10 -10.38 -4.90 -7.25
C LYS A 10 -8.92 -4.80 -6.84
N MET A 11 -8.65 -4.03 -5.79
CA MET A 11 -7.29 -3.75 -5.34
C MET A 11 -7.04 -4.30 -3.93
N ARG A 12 -6.22 -5.35 -3.74
CA ARG A 12 -6.01 -5.96 -2.39
C ARG A 12 -4.68 -5.55 -1.77
N LEU A 13 -4.71 -5.19 -0.49
CA LEU A 13 -3.53 -4.93 0.34
C LEU A 13 -3.11 -6.19 1.11
N ARG A 14 -1.82 -6.52 1.09
CA ARG A 14 -1.23 -7.58 1.93
C ARG A 14 -0.52 -6.91 3.12
N GLY A 15 -1.25 -6.74 4.21
CA GLY A 15 -0.75 -6.12 5.46
C GLY A 15 -1.76 -6.14 6.61
N GLY A 16 -3.03 -6.36 6.30
CA GLY A 16 -4.13 -6.65 7.21
C GLY A 16 -5.26 -7.19 6.34
N GLU A 17 -6.11 -8.06 6.88
CA GLU A 17 -7.21 -8.74 6.16
C GLU A 17 -8.34 -7.77 5.77
N ALA A 18 -8.06 -6.79 4.92
CA ALA A 18 -9.02 -5.84 4.39
C ALA A 18 -9.04 -5.95 2.86
N HIS A 19 -10.10 -6.57 2.34
CA HIS A 19 -10.40 -6.60 0.91
C HIS A 19 -11.26 -5.38 0.55
N VAL A 20 -10.62 -4.22 0.43
CA VAL A 20 -11.29 -2.99 0.02
C VAL A 20 -11.02 -2.73 -1.45
N GLU A 21 -12.06 -2.78 -2.26
CA GLU A 21 -11.98 -2.54 -3.70
C GLU A 21 -12.06 -1.04 -3.98
N TRP A 22 -11.14 -0.52 -4.80
CA TRP A 22 -11.08 0.88 -5.17
C TRP A 22 -11.47 1.07 -6.64
N PRO A 23 -12.32 2.05 -6.97
CA PRO A 23 -12.84 2.23 -8.33
C PRO A 23 -11.79 2.73 -9.32
N THR A 24 -10.67 3.28 -8.84
CA THR A 24 -9.60 3.81 -9.70
C THR A 24 -8.23 3.50 -9.11
N TYR A 25 -7.22 3.44 -10.00
CA TYR A 25 -5.81 3.32 -9.62
C TYR A 25 -5.37 4.44 -8.67
N ARG A 26 -5.86 5.66 -8.90
CA ARG A 26 -5.54 6.83 -8.07
C ARG A 26 -6.07 6.65 -6.64
N ALA A 27 -7.34 6.27 -6.49
CA ALA A 27 -7.95 6.06 -5.19
C ALA A 27 -7.22 4.95 -4.40
N ALA A 28 -6.88 3.84 -5.06
CA ALA A 28 -6.11 2.78 -4.44
C ALA A 28 -4.71 3.22 -3.99
N ARG A 29 -4.07 4.12 -4.77
CA ARG A 29 -2.77 4.68 -4.42
C ARG A 29 -2.86 5.60 -3.21
N GLU A 30 -3.83 6.51 -3.20
CA GLU A 30 -4.08 7.42 -2.08
C GLU A 30 -4.35 6.63 -0.79
N GLU A 31 -5.16 5.57 -0.89
CA GLU A 31 -5.42 4.69 0.23
C GLU A 31 -4.19 3.90 0.70
N ALA A 32 -3.44 3.30 -0.22
CA ALA A 32 -2.23 2.55 0.14
C ALA A 32 -1.21 3.43 0.87
N ILE A 33 -1.10 4.70 0.47
CA ILE A 33 -0.27 5.70 1.14
C ILE A 33 -0.83 6.05 2.53
N ARG A 34 -2.14 6.30 2.63
CA ARG A 34 -2.81 6.58 3.92
C ARG A 34 -2.60 5.44 4.91
N TYR A 35 -2.89 4.21 4.49
CA TYR A 35 -2.69 3.00 5.29
C TYR A 35 -1.24 2.84 5.72
N ALA A 36 -0.29 3.05 4.80
CA ALA A 36 1.12 3.00 5.14
C ALA A 36 1.46 4.03 6.22
N GLY A 37 1.03 5.29 6.07
CA GLY A 37 1.25 6.34 7.07
C GLY A 37 0.66 6.02 8.45
N GLU A 38 -0.56 5.47 8.50
CA GLU A 38 -1.20 5.04 9.76
C GLU A 38 -0.45 3.90 10.43
N MET A 39 0.05 2.94 9.65
CA MET A 39 0.90 1.88 10.17
C MET A 39 2.20 2.44 10.75
N MET A 40 2.82 3.42 10.09
CA MET A 40 4.05 4.05 10.62
C MET A 40 3.80 4.87 11.88
N GLN A 41 2.65 5.52 11.99
CA GLN A 41 2.28 6.29 13.18
C GLN A 41 1.93 5.39 14.37
N SER A 42 1.22 4.28 14.12
CA SER A 42 0.76 3.37 15.17
C SER A 42 1.83 2.37 15.61
N ARG A 43 2.74 2.01 14.70
CA ARG A 43 3.78 0.99 14.91
C ARG A 43 5.13 1.45 14.35
N PRO A 44 5.71 2.54 14.88
CA PRO A 44 6.98 3.07 14.40
C PRO A 44 8.14 2.09 14.53
N GLU A 45 8.05 1.11 15.44
CA GLU A 45 9.05 0.05 15.61
C GLU A 45 9.29 -0.77 14.34
N VAL A 46 8.27 -0.91 13.48
CA VAL A 46 8.36 -1.65 12.22
C VAL A 46 9.40 -1.06 11.26
N LEU A 47 9.66 0.25 11.36
CA LEU A 47 10.69 0.93 10.58
C LEU A 47 12.07 0.92 11.24
N ASN A 48 12.11 0.83 12.58
CA ASN A 48 13.35 0.94 13.35
C ASN A 48 14.20 -0.34 13.28
N ASP A 49 13.60 -1.48 12.93
CA ASP A 49 14.33 -2.74 12.72
C ASP A 49 15.10 -2.77 11.37
N GLY A 50 15.14 -1.65 10.64
CA GLY A 50 15.80 -1.55 9.34
C GLY A 50 15.11 -2.37 8.24
N GLN A 51 13.89 -2.85 8.48
CA GLN A 51 13.10 -3.57 7.50
C GLN A 51 12.24 -2.60 6.69
N ASP A 52 12.23 -2.80 5.36
CA ASP A 52 11.32 -2.11 4.47
C ASP A 52 9.87 -2.51 4.78
N PHE A 53 9.03 -1.53 5.12
CA PHE A 53 7.59 -1.76 5.21
C PHE A 53 6.97 -1.65 3.82
N ARG A 54 6.33 -2.72 3.35
CA ARG A 54 5.75 -2.79 2.00
C ARG A 54 4.25 -3.02 2.03
N VAL A 55 3.54 -2.15 1.31
CA VAL A 55 2.11 -2.26 1.04
C VAL A 55 1.93 -2.58 -0.44
N THR A 56 1.67 -3.86 -0.74
CA THR A 56 1.43 -4.30 -2.13
C THR A 56 -0.04 -4.23 -2.45
N VAL A 57 -0.36 -3.57 -3.56
CA VAL A 57 -1.70 -3.53 -4.13
C VAL A 57 -1.79 -4.50 -5.31
N THR A 58 -2.77 -5.39 -5.29
CA THR A 58 -2.96 -6.46 -6.30
C THR A 58 -4.30 -6.34 -7.01
N ASP A 59 -4.48 -6.91 -8.20
CA ASP A 59 -5.79 -6.99 -8.89
C ASP A 59 -6.70 -8.12 -8.33
N ASP A 60 -7.87 -8.35 -8.94
CA ASP A 60 -8.81 -9.44 -8.62
C ASP A 60 -8.17 -10.83 -8.64
N ASN A 61 -7.14 -11.01 -9.48
CA ASN A 61 -6.42 -12.27 -9.67
C ASN A 61 -5.21 -12.37 -8.74
N ASN A 62 -5.09 -11.48 -7.75
CA ASN A 62 -3.92 -11.33 -6.87
C ASN A 62 -2.62 -10.97 -7.61
N GLN A 63 -2.70 -10.46 -8.84
CA GLN A 63 -1.51 -10.00 -9.55
C GLN A 63 -1.10 -8.62 -9.03
N PRO A 64 0.17 -8.41 -8.67
CA PRO A 64 0.63 -7.13 -8.17
C PRO A 64 0.48 -6.04 -9.24
N LEU A 65 -0.19 -4.94 -8.87
CA LEU A 65 -0.31 -3.74 -9.70
C LEU A 65 0.79 -2.74 -9.36
N PHE A 66 0.98 -2.47 -8.06
CA PHE A 66 2.10 -1.67 -7.55
C PHE A 66 2.36 -1.95 -6.08
N SER A 67 3.44 -1.38 -5.55
CA SER A 67 3.71 -1.38 -4.11
C SER A 67 4.09 0.02 -3.63
N VAL A 68 3.67 0.36 -2.42
CA VAL A 68 4.20 1.48 -1.65
C VAL A 68 5.23 0.90 -0.68
N ILE A 69 6.43 1.46 -0.68
CA ILE A 69 7.52 1.05 0.21
C ILE A 69 7.85 2.23 1.12
N CYS A 70 7.80 2.01 2.42
CA CYS A 70 8.22 2.95 3.43
C CYS A 70 9.58 2.51 3.95
N ILE A 71 10.54 3.43 3.90
CA ILE A 71 11.90 3.24 4.39
C ILE A 71 12.15 4.27 5.49
N ALA A 72 12.69 3.84 6.63
CA ALA A 72 13.27 4.77 7.58
C ALA A 72 14.66 5.15 7.09
N LEU A 73 14.90 6.45 7.00
CA LEU A 73 16.23 6.98 6.75
C LEU A 73 16.77 7.47 8.09
N GLU A 74 17.79 6.78 8.61
CA GLU A 74 18.59 7.37 9.67
C GLU A 74 19.37 8.54 9.08
N THR A 75 19.00 9.76 9.45
CA THR A 75 19.89 10.90 9.24
C THR A 75 20.99 10.78 10.28
N GLY A 76 22.05 10.03 9.96
CA GLY A 76 23.24 10.00 10.77
C GLY A 76 23.70 11.43 11.06
N ARG A 77 23.80 11.78 12.34
CA ARG A 77 24.73 12.84 12.73
C ARG A 77 26.09 12.35 12.26
N LEU A 78 26.66 13.05 11.28
CA LEU A 78 28.10 13.04 11.03
C LEU A 78 28.76 13.33 12.39
N HIS A 79 29.30 12.30 13.03
CA HIS A 79 30.18 12.39 14.17
C HIS A 79 31.61 12.20 13.68
#